data_AF-A0A1E7H2Q6-F1
#
_entry.id   AF-A0A1E7H2Q6-F1
#
_cell.length_a   1.000
_cell.length_b   1.000
_cell.length_c   1.000
_cell.angle_alpha   90.00
_cell.angle_beta   90.00
_cell.angle_gamma   90.00
#
_symmetry.space_group_name_H-M   'P 1'
#
loop_
_entity.id
_entity.type
_entity.pdbx_description
1 polymer ?
#
loop_
_entity_poly.entity_id
_entity_poly.type
_entity_poly.pdbx_seq_one_letter_code
_entity_poly.pdbx_strand_id
1 'polypeptide(L)'
;MGNAKPVFDLDSVQVLDMISHMNRGFVLDSKAPFGGIKLAPMSFHAGCVVSPFKRLESELIPQYLKLKRKVAAGASFVITQMGFDVRKFDELRRFMDREGLKVPLLGTVFIPTTGLARTLCKGEIPGCILPDRLLERIEQEAISDDQEGGPRLERAARLVSILKGIGYEGVHLSGPGLKYSHVEWVIERANDISERWKLFTCQFLFPEEWKFWYFKEDPETWLNHDEPNPGSEVSLSLRDSLGLSLGRLFHELAFEPGKPLFNSLRRMAGWIDGSSSKRHFTSFEYWLKEWLYDCRRCGDCALGEMGFLCPQSQCSKFLLNGPCGGSRDGWCEVWPGRQQCFYVKVYERLQSLGKQESLGGPRIPPRDWTLDSTSSWLNFYLGRDHHRIG
;
A
#
# COMPACT_ATOMS: atom_id res chain seq x y z
N MET A 1 17.45 -1.77 25.84
CA MET A 1 16.99 -1.44 24.48
C MET A 1 16.94 -2.74 23.70
N GLY A 2 15.79 -3.06 23.10
CA GLY A 2 15.69 -4.21 22.20
C GLY A 2 16.36 -3.89 20.87
N ASN A 3 16.86 -4.92 20.18
CA ASN A 3 17.31 -4.77 18.80
C ASN A 3 16.10 -4.56 17.89
N ALA A 4 16.24 -3.73 16.86
CA ALA A 4 15.26 -3.61 15.78
C ALA A 4 14.98 -4.99 15.18
N LYS A 5 13.75 -5.23 14.69
CA LYS A 5 13.49 -6.45 13.93
C LYS A 5 14.33 -6.46 12.65
N PRO A 6 14.87 -7.62 12.23
CA PRO A 6 15.68 -7.71 11.02
C PRO A 6 14.88 -7.40 9.74
N VAL A 7 13.58 -7.68 9.72
CA VAL A 7 12.68 -7.42 8.58
C VAL A 7 11.31 -6.96 9.08
N PHE A 8 10.71 -6.00 8.39
CA PHE A 8 9.39 -5.41 8.70
C PHE A 8 9.30 -4.78 10.10
N ASP A 9 10.38 -4.15 10.55
CA ASP A 9 10.34 -3.32 11.77
C ASP A 9 9.54 -2.04 11.54
N LEU A 10 9.78 -1.40 10.39
CA LEU A 10 9.04 -0.24 9.88
C LEU A 10 8.45 -0.56 8.51
N ASP A 11 7.21 -0.11 8.28
CA ASP A 11 6.63 -0.12 6.95
C ASP A 11 7.03 1.13 6.14
N SER A 12 6.73 1.13 4.82
CA SER A 12 7.17 2.21 3.93
C SER A 12 6.59 3.59 4.27
N VAL A 13 5.44 3.69 4.93
CA VAL A 13 4.90 4.99 5.37
C VAL A 13 5.68 5.48 6.60
N GLN A 14 5.99 4.57 7.53
CA GLN A 14 6.77 4.87 8.72
C GLN A 14 8.23 5.25 8.39
N VAL A 15 8.85 4.60 7.41
CA VAL A 15 10.19 4.97 6.93
C VAL A 15 10.20 6.38 6.32
N LEU A 16 9.20 6.73 5.50
CA LEU A 16 9.08 8.08 4.95
C LEU A 16 8.93 9.14 6.05
N ASP A 17 8.10 8.86 7.05
CA ASP A 17 7.91 9.75 8.19
C ASP A 17 9.21 9.94 9.00
N MET A 18 9.94 8.85 9.24
CA MET A 18 11.24 8.91 9.90
C MET A 18 12.23 9.78 9.10
N ILE A 19 12.31 9.59 7.78
CA ILE A 19 13.17 10.42 6.91
C ILE A 19 12.75 11.90 6.98
N SER A 20 11.44 12.18 6.97
CA SER A 20 10.91 13.54 7.13
C SER A 20 11.32 14.18 8.46
N HIS A 21 11.32 13.43 9.56
CA HIS A 21 11.83 13.91 10.84
C HIS A 21 13.35 14.10 10.84
N MET A 22 14.12 13.21 10.20
CA MET A 22 15.57 13.35 10.04
C MET A 22 15.93 14.63 9.24
N ASN A 23 15.18 14.93 8.18
CA ASN A 23 15.35 16.14 7.39
C ASN A 23 15.04 17.44 8.18
N ARG A 24 14.27 17.39 9.27
CA ARG A 24 13.96 18.55 10.13
C ARG A 24 14.91 18.69 11.34
N GLY A 25 15.85 17.75 11.48
CA GLY A 25 16.65 17.57 12.68
C GLY A 25 15.87 16.75 13.71
N PHE A 26 16.18 15.46 13.78
CA PHE A 26 15.49 14.49 14.62
C PHE A 26 15.85 14.71 16.10
N VAL A 27 14.85 14.78 16.97
CA VAL A 27 15.08 14.85 18.43
C VAL A 27 15.07 13.43 18.97
N LEU A 28 16.20 13.00 19.53
CA LEU A 28 16.27 11.72 20.21
C LEU A 28 15.37 11.75 21.44
N ASP A 29 14.55 10.71 21.64
CA ASP A 29 13.74 10.58 22.85
C ASP A 29 14.65 10.75 24.09
N SER A 30 14.24 11.59 25.03
CA SER A 30 14.93 11.81 26.31
C SER A 30 15.31 10.53 27.06
N LYS A 31 14.57 9.44 26.83
CA LYS A 31 14.80 8.11 27.43
C LYS A 31 15.80 7.25 26.65
N ALA A 32 16.20 7.66 25.43
CA ALA A 32 17.21 6.99 24.62
C ALA A 32 18.63 7.35 25.09
N PRO A 33 19.67 6.57 24.73
CA PRO A 33 21.05 6.95 25.04
C PRO A 33 21.36 8.21 24.26
N PHE A 34 21.96 9.21 24.93
CA PHE A 34 22.17 10.54 24.35
C PHE A 34 20.85 11.26 23.97
N GLY A 35 19.75 10.90 24.64
CA GLY A 35 18.42 11.47 24.45
C GLY A 35 18.33 12.97 24.75
N GLY A 36 17.29 13.63 24.21
CA GLY A 36 17.08 15.07 24.37
C GLY A 36 17.95 15.93 23.45
N ILE A 37 18.85 15.32 22.68
CA ILE A 37 19.68 15.99 21.69
C ILE A 37 18.91 16.08 20.38
N LYS A 38 18.83 17.30 19.83
CA LYS A 38 18.41 17.52 18.45
C LYS A 38 19.59 17.25 17.53
N LEU A 39 19.47 16.24 16.69
CA LEU A 39 20.45 15.93 15.65
C LEU A 39 20.41 16.98 14.55
N ALA A 40 21.53 17.15 13.86
CA ALA A 40 21.60 18.03 12.69
C ALA A 40 20.59 17.58 11.61
N PRO A 41 19.89 18.52 10.95
CA PRO A 41 19.04 18.21 9.81
C PRO A 41 19.80 17.45 8.71
N MET A 42 19.15 16.46 8.12
CA MET A 42 19.65 15.75 6.94
C MET A 42 18.99 16.29 5.66
N SER A 43 19.42 15.80 4.49
CA SER A 43 18.93 16.28 3.19
C SER A 43 18.60 15.13 2.24
N PHE A 44 17.82 14.16 2.72
CA PHE A 44 17.34 13.07 1.86
C PHE A 44 16.22 13.54 0.94
N HIS A 45 16.26 13.11 -0.32
CA HIS A 45 15.16 13.26 -1.28
C HIS A 45 14.45 11.92 -1.45
N ALA A 46 13.50 11.62 -0.55
CA ALA A 46 12.87 10.30 -0.49
C ALA A 46 11.64 10.22 -1.40
N GLY A 47 11.62 9.24 -2.31
CA GLY A 47 10.45 8.91 -3.11
C GLY A 47 9.70 7.69 -2.60
N CYS A 48 8.60 7.35 -3.24
CA CYS A 48 7.79 6.20 -2.86
C CYS A 48 7.22 5.42 -4.05
N VAL A 49 6.85 4.16 -3.82
CA VAL A 49 6.28 3.28 -4.84
C VAL A 49 4.76 3.13 -4.69
N VAL A 50 4.02 3.08 -5.79
CA VAL A 50 2.59 2.70 -5.83
C VAL A 50 2.34 1.71 -6.96
N SER A 51 1.42 0.75 -6.78
CA SER A 51 1.02 -0.16 -7.84
C SER A 51 -0.43 0.12 -8.27
N PRO A 52 -0.65 0.69 -9.48
CA PRO A 52 -1.99 0.76 -10.08
C PRO A 52 -2.41 -0.56 -10.73
N PHE A 53 -1.50 -1.53 -10.84
CA PHE A 53 -1.70 -2.79 -11.56
C PHE A 53 -2.38 -3.84 -10.69
N LYS A 54 -3.64 -3.56 -10.31
CA LYS A 54 -4.47 -4.44 -9.49
C LYS A 54 -5.78 -4.80 -10.19
N ARG A 55 -6.12 -6.09 -10.16
CA ARG A 55 -7.29 -6.65 -10.83
C ARG A 55 -8.58 -6.35 -10.08
N LEU A 56 -8.53 -6.40 -8.75
CA LEU A 56 -9.69 -6.22 -7.88
C LEU A 56 -9.71 -4.82 -7.28
N GLU A 57 -10.91 -4.30 -7.07
CA GLU A 57 -11.15 -3.06 -6.32
C GLU A 57 -10.52 -3.11 -4.92
N SER A 58 -10.73 -4.24 -4.22
CA SER A 58 -10.21 -4.47 -2.87
C SER A 58 -8.70 -4.59 -2.78
N GLU A 59 -8.01 -4.66 -3.92
CA GLU A 59 -6.56 -4.57 -3.99
C GLU A 59 -6.09 -3.19 -4.45
N LEU A 60 -6.81 -2.57 -5.39
CA LEU A 60 -6.45 -1.29 -6.00
C LEU A 60 -6.67 -0.11 -5.04
N ILE A 61 -7.88 0.02 -4.48
CA ILE A 61 -8.25 1.17 -3.66
C ILE A 61 -7.31 1.32 -2.46
N PRO A 62 -6.95 0.25 -1.72
CA PRO A 62 -5.97 0.37 -0.65
C PRO A 62 -4.57 0.83 -1.10
N GLN A 63 -4.13 0.55 -2.34
CA GLN A 63 -2.86 1.08 -2.86
C GLN A 63 -2.90 2.59 -3.04
N TYR A 64 -4.01 3.10 -3.58
CA TYR A 64 -4.24 4.53 -3.82
C TYR A 64 -4.42 5.30 -2.50
N LEU A 65 -5.17 4.74 -1.55
CA LEU A 65 -5.29 5.31 -0.22
C LEU A 65 -3.96 5.30 0.55
N LYS A 66 -3.15 4.23 0.40
CA LYS A 66 -1.78 4.21 0.93
C LYS A 66 -0.88 5.25 0.27
N LEU A 67 -1.05 5.53 -1.02
CA LEU A 67 -0.29 6.59 -1.71
C LEU A 67 -0.54 7.95 -1.05
N LYS A 68 -1.79 8.30 -0.74
CA LYS A 68 -2.12 9.53 0.02
C LYS A 68 -1.32 9.61 1.33
N ARG A 69 -1.27 8.51 2.09
CA ARG A 69 -0.47 8.42 3.33
C ARG A 69 1.03 8.62 3.08
N LYS A 70 1.59 8.04 2.02
CA LYS A 70 3.01 8.17 1.67
C LYS A 70 3.38 9.61 1.30
N VAL A 71 2.55 10.28 0.51
CA VAL A 71 2.74 11.70 0.16
C VAL A 71 2.63 12.56 1.42
N ALA A 72 1.63 12.34 2.27
CA ALA A 72 1.48 13.04 3.54
C ALA A 72 2.65 12.80 4.52
N ALA A 73 3.29 11.62 4.46
CA ALA A 73 4.49 11.29 5.25
C ALA A 73 5.78 11.94 4.70
N GLY A 74 5.72 12.63 3.56
CA GLY A 74 6.82 13.40 3.00
C GLY A 74 7.52 12.76 1.80
N ALA A 75 6.87 11.83 1.07
CA ALA A 75 7.39 11.40 -0.23
C ALA A 75 7.50 12.62 -1.18
N SER A 76 8.67 12.79 -1.77
CA SER A 76 8.99 13.91 -2.68
C SER A 76 8.68 13.60 -4.14
N PHE A 77 8.58 12.32 -4.51
CA PHE A 77 8.18 11.84 -5.84
C PHE A 77 7.59 10.42 -5.72
N VAL A 78 6.90 9.98 -6.78
CA VAL A 78 6.25 8.67 -6.87
C VAL A 78 6.81 7.91 -8.07
N ILE A 79 7.13 6.63 -7.89
CA ILE A 79 7.46 5.72 -8.99
C ILE A 79 6.41 4.61 -9.02
N THR A 80 5.85 4.28 -10.18
CA THR A 80 4.95 3.13 -10.26
C THR A 80 5.72 1.83 -10.08
N GLN A 81 5.08 0.81 -9.51
CA GLN A 81 5.55 -0.57 -9.67
C GLN A 81 5.53 -0.95 -11.16
N MET A 82 6.22 -2.03 -11.55
CA MET A 82 6.16 -2.53 -12.93
C MET A 82 4.74 -2.94 -13.32
N GLY A 83 4.38 -2.63 -14.56
CA GLY A 83 3.15 -3.01 -15.22
C GLY A 83 3.12 -2.46 -16.64
N PHE A 84 2.13 -2.86 -17.41
CA PHE A 84 2.15 -2.67 -18.88
C PHE A 84 0.90 -2.03 -19.45
N ASP A 85 -0.16 -1.87 -18.66
CA ASP A 85 -1.43 -1.34 -19.15
C ASP A 85 -1.48 0.18 -19.06
N VAL A 86 -1.62 0.86 -20.21
CA VAL A 86 -1.59 2.33 -20.28
C VAL A 86 -2.81 3.00 -19.66
N ARG A 87 -3.96 2.33 -19.65
CA ARG A 87 -5.15 2.84 -18.97
C ARG A 87 -4.95 2.80 -17.45
N LYS A 88 -4.21 1.83 -16.91
CA LYS A 88 -3.81 1.84 -15.49
C LYS A 88 -2.80 2.93 -15.14
N PHE A 89 -1.90 3.28 -16.05
CA PHE A 89 -1.03 4.44 -15.86
C PHE A 89 -1.82 5.77 -15.86
N ASP A 90 -2.74 5.95 -16.81
CA ASP A 90 -3.64 7.11 -16.86
C ASP A 90 -4.54 7.20 -15.62
N GLU A 91 -5.04 6.06 -15.13
CA GLU A 91 -5.87 5.97 -13.93
C GLU A 91 -5.15 6.54 -12.70
N LEU A 92 -3.87 6.23 -12.52
CA LEU A 92 -3.08 6.76 -11.42
C LEU A 92 -2.85 8.27 -11.53
N ARG A 93 -2.56 8.79 -12.73
CA ARG A 93 -2.36 10.23 -12.96
C ARG A 93 -3.62 11.01 -12.57
N ARG A 94 -4.77 10.58 -13.08
CA ARG A 94 -6.07 11.20 -12.76
C ARG A 94 -6.44 11.07 -11.29
N PHE A 95 -6.14 9.94 -10.65
CA PHE A 95 -6.33 9.80 -9.20
C PHE A 95 -5.50 10.81 -8.42
N MET A 96 -4.21 10.98 -8.79
CA MET A 96 -3.34 11.98 -8.17
C MET A 96 -3.87 13.41 -8.38
N ASP A 97 -4.36 13.73 -9.57
CA ASP A 97 -4.93 15.06 -9.87
C ASP A 97 -6.21 15.32 -9.06
N ARG A 98 -7.12 14.35 -9.01
CA ARG A 98 -8.35 14.41 -8.22
C ARG A 98 -8.09 14.62 -6.74
N GLU A 99 -7.09 13.94 -6.18
CA GLU A 99 -6.72 14.02 -4.77
C GLU A 99 -5.75 15.19 -4.48
N GLY A 100 -5.35 15.97 -5.49
CA GLY A 100 -4.45 17.10 -5.34
C GLY A 100 -3.02 16.73 -4.94
N LEU A 101 -2.55 15.53 -5.31
CA LEU A 101 -1.20 15.03 -5.02
C LEU A 101 -0.20 15.59 -6.04
N LYS A 102 0.51 16.67 -5.66
CA LYS A 102 1.37 17.47 -6.57
C LYS A 102 2.82 17.00 -6.69
N VAL A 103 3.16 15.82 -6.18
CA VAL A 103 4.53 15.29 -6.27
C VAL A 103 4.77 14.71 -7.68
N PRO A 104 5.99 14.80 -8.24
CA PRO A 104 6.30 14.23 -9.56
C PRO A 104 6.01 12.73 -9.61
N LEU A 105 5.42 12.28 -10.72
CA LEU A 105 5.05 10.90 -10.99
C LEU A 105 5.92 10.32 -12.11
N LEU A 106 6.63 9.25 -11.79
CA LEU A 106 7.50 8.53 -12.72
C LEU A 106 6.93 7.14 -13.01
N GLY A 107 6.87 6.77 -14.28
CA GLY A 107 6.35 5.47 -14.70
C GLY A 107 7.50 4.47 -14.86
N THR A 108 7.37 3.28 -14.26
CA THR A 108 8.34 2.21 -14.52
C THR A 108 8.07 1.60 -15.90
N VAL A 109 9.05 1.70 -16.80
CA VAL A 109 9.05 1.02 -18.10
C VAL A 109 9.99 -0.17 -17.98
N PHE A 110 9.39 -1.34 -17.83
CA PHE A 110 10.14 -2.59 -17.69
C PHE A 110 10.37 -3.23 -19.06
N ILE A 111 11.63 -3.56 -19.36
CA ILE A 111 12.08 -4.14 -20.62
C ILE A 111 12.51 -5.59 -20.37
N PRO A 112 11.59 -6.57 -20.28
CA PRO A 112 11.93 -7.95 -19.97
C PRO A 112 12.68 -8.64 -21.12
N THR A 113 13.47 -9.66 -20.80
CA THR A 113 13.84 -10.71 -21.77
C THR A 113 12.67 -11.68 -21.95
N THR A 114 12.63 -12.45 -23.04
CA THR A 114 11.58 -13.44 -23.29
C THR A 114 11.45 -14.46 -22.15
N GLY A 115 12.59 -14.94 -21.62
CA GLY A 115 12.59 -15.86 -20.48
C GLY A 115 11.94 -15.27 -19.24
N LEU A 116 12.26 -14.01 -18.91
CA LEU A 116 11.65 -13.33 -17.76
C LEU A 116 10.17 -13.01 -18.00
N ALA A 117 9.80 -12.65 -19.24
CA ALA A 117 8.41 -12.40 -19.61
C ALA A 117 7.53 -13.65 -19.36
N ARG A 118 8.02 -14.85 -19.70
CA ARG A 118 7.33 -16.12 -19.41
C ARG A 118 7.10 -16.33 -17.91
N THR A 119 8.12 -16.09 -17.09
CA THR A 119 8.02 -16.18 -15.62
C THR A 119 7.01 -15.20 -15.05
N LEU A 120 6.98 -13.96 -15.56
CA LEU A 120 6.01 -12.94 -15.16
C LEU A 120 4.57 -13.36 -15.53
N CYS A 121 4.36 -13.84 -16.75
CA CYS A 121 3.07 -14.31 -17.26
C CYS A 121 2.49 -15.44 -16.38
N LYS A 122 3.34 -16.43 -16.04
CA LYS A 122 3.01 -17.53 -15.12
C LYS A 122 2.67 -17.09 -13.71
N GLY A 123 3.04 -15.86 -13.32
CA GLY A 123 2.76 -15.33 -12.00
C GLY A 123 3.71 -15.75 -10.90
N GLU A 124 4.89 -16.22 -11.26
CA GLU A 124 5.92 -16.65 -10.32
C GLU A 124 6.56 -15.46 -9.57
N ILE A 125 6.40 -14.24 -10.09
CA ILE A 125 6.84 -12.99 -9.46
C ILE A 125 5.61 -12.23 -8.94
N PRO A 126 5.47 -12.05 -7.61
CA PRO A 126 4.31 -11.38 -7.03
C PRO A 126 4.17 -9.91 -7.45
N GLY A 127 2.91 -9.47 -7.56
CA GLY A 127 2.58 -8.06 -7.78
C GLY A 127 2.87 -7.51 -9.18
N CYS A 128 3.28 -8.35 -10.14
CA CYS A 128 3.35 -8.00 -11.56
C CYS A 128 2.36 -8.85 -12.36
N ILE A 129 1.70 -8.22 -13.33
CA ILE A 129 0.81 -8.89 -14.28
C ILE A 129 1.35 -8.59 -15.67
N LEU A 130 1.82 -9.63 -16.35
CA LEU A 130 2.16 -9.57 -17.76
C LEU A 130 1.04 -10.31 -18.52
N PRO A 131 0.24 -9.60 -19.33
CA PRO A 131 -0.86 -10.20 -20.08
C PRO A 131 -0.37 -11.21 -21.12
N ASP A 132 -1.12 -12.29 -21.37
CA ASP A 132 -0.73 -13.34 -22.32
C ASP A 132 -0.49 -12.76 -23.73
N ARG A 133 -1.35 -11.83 -24.18
CA ARG A 133 -1.19 -11.13 -25.46
C ARG A 133 0.12 -10.33 -25.57
N LEU A 134 0.61 -9.81 -24.44
CA LEU A 134 1.91 -9.13 -24.41
C LEU A 134 3.06 -10.14 -24.47
N LEU A 135 2.93 -11.29 -23.82
CA LEU A 135 3.92 -12.37 -23.92
C LEU A 135 4.07 -12.85 -25.37
N GLU A 136 2.95 -13.15 -26.03
CA GLU A 136 2.95 -13.59 -27.44
C GLU A 136 3.69 -12.59 -28.33
N ARG A 137 3.47 -11.29 -28.12
CA ARG A 137 4.18 -10.24 -28.86
C ARG A 137 5.68 -10.22 -28.53
N ILE A 138 6.05 -10.33 -27.26
CA ILE A 138 7.46 -10.41 -26.85
C ILE A 138 8.16 -11.62 -27.50
N GLU A 139 7.47 -12.75 -27.61
CA GLU A 139 7.99 -13.96 -28.25
C GLU A 139 8.14 -13.79 -29.77
N GLN A 140 7.18 -13.16 -30.43
CA GLN A 140 7.26 -12.84 -31.87
C GLN A 140 8.42 -11.90 -32.17
N GLU A 141 8.57 -10.83 -31.38
CA GLU A 141 9.64 -9.86 -31.53
C GLU A 141 11.03 -10.49 -31.39
N ALA A 142 11.18 -11.46 -30.47
CA ALA A 142 12.43 -12.17 -30.23
C ALA A 142 12.91 -13.00 -31.43
N ILE A 143 12.03 -13.34 -32.38
CA ILE A 143 12.39 -14.04 -33.63
C ILE A 143 13.18 -13.10 -34.57
N SER A 144 13.01 -11.79 -34.42
CA SER A 144 13.57 -10.76 -35.30
C SER A 144 14.65 -9.88 -34.65
N ASP A 145 15.13 -10.24 -33.45
CA ASP A 145 15.91 -9.37 -32.55
C ASP A 145 17.43 -9.41 -32.80
N ASP A 146 17.86 -9.15 -34.04
CA ASP A 146 19.28 -9.21 -34.46
C ASP A 146 19.97 -7.82 -34.57
N GLN A 147 19.30 -6.71 -34.23
CA GLN A 147 19.84 -5.35 -34.38
C GLN A 147 19.74 -4.47 -33.12
N GLU A 148 20.66 -3.51 -32.99
CA GLU A 148 20.59 -2.45 -31.98
C GLU A 148 19.38 -1.55 -32.27
N GLY A 149 18.54 -1.31 -31.25
CA GLY A 149 17.22 -0.67 -31.46
C GLY A 149 16.12 -1.65 -31.90
N GLY A 150 16.28 -2.95 -31.66
CA GLY A 150 15.31 -3.98 -32.00
C GLY A 150 13.90 -3.77 -31.39
N PRO A 151 12.91 -4.58 -31.81
CA PRO A 151 11.50 -4.38 -31.46
C PRO A 151 11.22 -4.27 -29.95
N ARG A 152 12.04 -4.95 -29.14
CA ARG A 152 12.01 -4.87 -27.68
C ARG A 152 12.25 -3.45 -27.15
N LEU A 153 13.22 -2.73 -27.71
CA LEU A 153 13.52 -1.35 -27.33
C LEU A 153 12.52 -0.36 -27.94
N GLU A 154 12.08 -0.60 -29.18
CA GLU A 154 11.02 0.21 -29.82
C GLU A 154 9.73 0.17 -29.00
N ARG A 155 9.33 -1.00 -28.47
CA ARG A 155 8.19 -1.10 -27.55
C ARG A 155 8.39 -0.26 -26.29
N ALA A 156 9.60 -0.27 -25.70
CA ALA A 156 9.90 0.56 -24.55
C ALA A 156 9.80 2.05 -24.87
N ALA A 157 10.35 2.49 -26.01
CA ALA A 157 10.27 3.88 -26.47
C ALA A 157 8.82 4.35 -26.68
N ARG A 158 7.96 3.48 -27.23
CA ARG A 158 6.51 3.75 -27.35
C ARG A 158 5.84 3.91 -25.99
N LEU A 159 6.15 3.06 -25.02
CA LEU A 159 5.59 3.21 -23.67
C LEU A 159 6.06 4.51 -23.00
N VAL A 160 7.35 4.86 -23.14
CA VAL A 160 7.88 6.16 -22.64
C VAL A 160 7.14 7.34 -23.27
N SER A 161 6.91 7.31 -24.59
CA SER A 161 6.20 8.39 -25.28
C SER A 161 4.74 8.51 -24.83
N ILE A 162 4.06 7.38 -24.59
CA ILE A 162 2.71 7.35 -24.02
C ILE A 162 2.68 7.96 -22.62
N LEU A 163 3.60 7.55 -21.73
CA LEU A 163 3.66 8.08 -20.36
C LEU A 163 3.89 9.59 -20.35
N LYS A 164 4.81 10.09 -21.20
CA LYS A 164 5.04 11.52 -21.40
C LYS A 164 3.76 12.23 -21.86
N GLY A 165 3.04 11.62 -22.81
CA GLY A 165 1.77 12.15 -23.34
C GLY A 165 0.60 12.17 -22.36
N ILE A 166 0.55 11.21 -21.42
CA ILE A 166 -0.42 11.15 -20.32
C ILE A 166 -0.11 12.20 -19.24
N GLY A 167 1.13 12.71 -19.17
CA GLY A 167 1.54 13.72 -18.20
C GLY A 167 2.38 13.18 -17.04
N TYR A 168 3.07 12.06 -17.22
CA TYR A 168 4.12 11.63 -16.30
C TYR A 168 5.36 12.51 -16.47
N GLU A 169 5.95 12.97 -15.37
CA GLU A 169 7.11 13.86 -15.35
C GLU A 169 8.44 13.12 -15.60
N GLY A 170 8.43 11.79 -15.59
CA GLY A 170 9.61 10.99 -15.91
C GLY A 170 9.33 9.49 -16.03
N VAL A 171 10.39 8.73 -16.31
CA VAL A 171 10.33 7.27 -16.40
C VAL A 171 11.49 6.64 -15.65
N HIS A 172 11.24 5.46 -15.09
CA HIS A 172 12.25 4.58 -14.55
C HIS A 172 12.42 3.40 -15.52
N LEU A 173 13.46 3.45 -16.35
CA LEU A 173 13.81 2.37 -17.28
C LEU A 173 14.52 1.25 -16.52
N SER A 174 13.99 0.03 -16.60
CA SER A 174 14.56 -1.13 -15.92
C SER A 174 14.40 -2.40 -16.73
N GLY A 175 15.31 -3.37 -16.55
CA GLY A 175 15.26 -4.63 -17.28
C GLY A 175 16.62 -5.33 -17.33
N PRO A 176 16.64 -6.67 -17.47
CA PRO A 176 17.89 -7.41 -17.58
C PRO A 176 18.62 -7.11 -18.90
N GLY A 177 19.94 -6.98 -18.81
CA GLY A 177 20.83 -6.82 -19.97
C GLY A 177 20.75 -5.44 -20.65
N LEU A 178 20.20 -4.43 -20.00
CA LEU A 178 20.21 -3.06 -20.52
C LEU A 178 21.61 -2.45 -20.42
N LYS A 179 22.09 -1.91 -21.54
CA LYS A 179 23.30 -1.11 -21.63
C LYS A 179 22.95 0.37 -21.69
N TYR A 180 23.93 1.23 -21.46
CA TYR A 180 23.75 2.68 -21.62
C TYR A 180 23.25 3.06 -23.02
N SER A 181 23.81 2.47 -24.10
CA SER A 181 23.37 2.75 -25.48
C SER A 181 21.89 2.41 -25.72
N HIS A 182 21.38 1.34 -25.10
CA HIS A 182 19.96 1.01 -25.18
C HIS A 182 19.07 2.06 -24.50
N VAL A 183 19.53 2.61 -23.38
CA VAL A 183 18.80 3.66 -22.65
C VAL A 183 18.77 4.95 -23.46
N GLU A 184 19.92 5.36 -24.01
CA GLU A 184 20.04 6.52 -24.90
C GLU A 184 19.11 6.39 -26.11
N TRP A 185 19.19 5.25 -26.81
CA TRP A 185 18.32 4.96 -27.96
C TRP A 185 16.84 5.04 -27.61
N VAL A 186 16.40 4.44 -26.48
CA VAL A 186 14.99 4.47 -26.06
C VAL A 186 14.52 5.90 -25.79
N ILE A 187 15.34 6.72 -25.16
CA ILE A 187 15.00 8.12 -24.83
C ILE A 187 14.91 8.97 -26.11
N GLU A 188 15.91 8.89 -26.99
CA GLU A 188 15.92 9.60 -28.27
C GLU A 188 14.70 9.19 -29.10
N ARG A 189 14.50 7.87 -29.26
CA ARG A 189 13.38 7.34 -30.02
C ARG A 189 12.03 7.75 -29.45
N ALA A 190 11.88 7.75 -28.12
CA ALA A 190 10.64 8.18 -27.47
C ALA A 190 10.34 9.66 -27.72
N ASN A 191 11.36 10.51 -27.80
CA ASN A 191 11.20 11.92 -28.15
C ASN A 191 10.80 12.09 -29.63
N ASP A 192 11.39 11.34 -30.55
CA ASP A 192 11.05 11.40 -31.99
C ASP A 192 9.60 11.01 -32.30
N ILE A 193 9.01 10.17 -31.45
CA ILE A 193 7.64 9.66 -31.60
C ILE A 193 6.66 10.30 -30.62
N SER A 194 7.08 11.30 -29.82
CA SER A 194 6.25 11.82 -28.72
C SER A 194 4.95 12.42 -29.20
N GLU A 195 4.93 13.21 -30.27
CA GLU A 195 3.70 13.82 -30.81
C GLU A 195 2.67 12.79 -31.30
N ARG A 196 3.12 11.55 -31.54
CA ARG A 196 2.32 10.45 -32.09
C ARG A 196 1.96 9.40 -31.04
N TRP A 197 2.16 9.68 -29.75
CA TRP A 197 2.01 8.70 -28.68
C TRP A 197 0.64 7.99 -28.66
N LYS A 198 -0.43 8.71 -29.01
CA LYS A 198 -1.80 8.18 -29.10
C LYS A 198 -1.94 7.01 -30.10
N LEU A 199 -1.09 6.95 -31.13
CA LEU A 199 -1.09 5.85 -32.11
C LEU A 199 -0.61 4.52 -31.52
N PHE A 200 0.07 4.55 -30.37
CA PHE A 200 0.65 3.37 -29.75
C PHE A 200 -0.19 2.82 -28.58
N THR A 201 -1.18 3.55 -28.08
CA THR A 201 -1.93 3.18 -26.87
C THR A 201 -2.60 1.81 -26.98
N CYS A 202 -3.20 1.49 -28.13
CA CYS A 202 -3.85 0.21 -28.40
C CYS A 202 -2.90 -0.99 -28.27
N GLN A 203 -1.58 -0.78 -28.34
CA GLN A 203 -0.58 -1.83 -28.14
C GLN A 203 -0.45 -2.22 -26.66
N PHE A 204 -0.94 -1.40 -25.74
CA PHE A 204 -0.78 -1.54 -24.29
C PHE A 204 -2.12 -1.48 -23.53
N LEU A 205 -3.23 -1.77 -24.20
CA LEU A 205 -4.54 -1.91 -23.58
C LEU A 205 -4.86 -3.40 -23.43
N PHE A 206 -5.12 -3.83 -22.20
CA PHE A 206 -5.40 -5.23 -21.85
C PHE A 206 -6.65 -5.31 -20.97
N PRO A 207 -7.83 -4.82 -21.43
CA PRO A 207 -9.04 -4.75 -20.62
C PRO A 207 -9.46 -6.11 -20.04
N GLU A 208 -9.15 -7.21 -20.72
CA GLU A 208 -9.42 -8.58 -20.30
C GLU A 208 -8.75 -8.98 -18.96
N GLU A 209 -7.66 -8.30 -18.58
CA GLU A 209 -6.90 -8.61 -17.36
C GLU A 209 -7.55 -8.07 -16.09
N TRP A 210 -8.37 -7.03 -16.21
CA TRP A 210 -8.80 -6.19 -15.09
C TRP A 210 -10.27 -6.39 -14.78
N LYS A 211 -10.60 -6.69 -13.52
CA LYS A 211 -11.99 -6.80 -13.05
C LYS A 211 -12.53 -5.48 -12.51
N PHE A 212 -11.67 -4.49 -12.32
CA PHE A 212 -12.03 -3.18 -11.78
C PHE A 212 -11.17 -2.06 -12.36
N TRP A 213 -11.83 -0.93 -12.60
CA TRP A 213 -11.24 0.34 -13.01
C TRP A 213 -11.74 1.43 -12.07
N TYR A 214 -10.86 2.29 -11.57
CA TYR A 214 -11.26 3.40 -10.70
C TYR A 214 -12.13 4.40 -11.46
N PHE A 215 -11.82 4.63 -12.73
CA PHE A 215 -12.50 5.60 -13.59
C PHE A 215 -13.23 4.92 -14.76
N LYS A 216 -14.30 5.57 -15.22
CA LYS A 216 -15.01 5.18 -16.44
C LYS A 216 -14.08 5.25 -17.65
N GLU A 217 -14.32 4.42 -18.65
CA GLU A 217 -13.60 4.48 -19.91
C GLU A 217 -14.02 5.71 -20.71
N ASP A 218 -13.06 6.36 -21.35
CA ASP A 218 -13.32 7.39 -22.35
C ASP A 218 -13.49 6.72 -23.73
N PRO A 219 -14.66 6.81 -24.38
CA PRO A 219 -14.91 6.15 -25.66
C PRO A 219 -14.11 6.72 -26.83
N GLU A 220 -13.55 7.93 -26.71
CA GLU A 220 -12.75 8.55 -27.77
C GLU A 220 -11.28 8.09 -27.70
N THR A 221 -10.74 7.99 -26.48
CA THR A 221 -9.31 7.70 -26.26
C THR A 221 -9.02 6.27 -25.82
N TRP A 222 -10.05 5.54 -25.36
CA TRP A 222 -9.95 4.22 -24.70
C TRP A 222 -9.10 4.25 -23.40
N LEU A 223 -8.79 5.44 -22.89
CA LEU A 223 -8.18 5.65 -21.58
C LEU A 223 -9.29 5.92 -20.56
N ASN A 224 -9.04 6.69 -19.50
CA ASN A 224 -10.08 7.00 -18.53
C ASN A 224 -10.72 8.36 -18.80
N HIS A 225 -11.95 8.51 -18.31
CA HIS A 225 -12.65 9.78 -18.09
C HIS A 225 -12.45 10.21 -16.62
N ASP A 226 -12.64 11.49 -16.26
CA ASP A 226 -12.46 11.96 -14.85
C ASP A 226 -13.57 11.51 -13.89
N GLU A 227 -14.60 10.84 -14.42
CA GLU A 227 -15.70 10.32 -13.63
C GLU A 227 -15.35 8.94 -13.04
N PRO A 228 -15.39 8.78 -11.70
CA PRO A 228 -15.11 7.50 -11.06
C PRO A 228 -16.21 6.48 -11.36
N ASN A 229 -15.84 5.20 -11.41
CA ASN A 229 -16.82 4.11 -11.38
C ASN A 229 -17.45 4.02 -9.98
N PRO A 230 -18.71 3.59 -9.89
CA PRO A 230 -19.29 3.22 -8.61
C PRO A 230 -18.46 2.09 -7.99
N GLY A 231 -18.29 2.15 -6.66
CA GLY A 231 -17.69 1.04 -5.93
C GLY A 231 -18.57 -0.21 -6.01
N SER A 232 -17.96 -1.37 -6.03
CA SER A 232 -18.66 -2.65 -6.07
C SER A 232 -19.41 -2.89 -4.75
N GLU A 233 -20.57 -3.54 -4.83
CA GLU A 233 -21.24 -4.02 -3.63
C GLU A 233 -20.42 -5.15 -2.99
N VAL A 234 -20.14 -5.02 -1.69
CA VAL A 234 -19.43 -6.05 -0.93
C VAL A 234 -20.41 -6.87 -0.11
N SER A 235 -20.40 -8.18 -0.35
CA SER A 235 -21.08 -9.16 0.50
C SER A 235 -20.06 -9.84 1.41
N LEU A 236 -20.19 -9.61 2.72
CA LEU A 236 -19.35 -10.27 3.72
C LEU A 236 -19.92 -11.64 4.09
N SER A 237 -19.05 -12.58 4.44
CA SER A 237 -19.47 -13.84 5.05
C SER A 237 -20.23 -13.57 6.37
N LEU A 238 -21.15 -14.46 6.75
CA LEU A 238 -21.88 -14.33 8.03
C LEU A 238 -20.93 -14.19 9.22
N ARG A 239 -19.83 -14.94 9.22
CA ARG A 239 -18.80 -14.88 10.26
C ARG A 239 -18.12 -13.52 10.30
N ASP A 240 -17.75 -12.96 9.15
CA ASP A 240 -17.09 -11.66 9.07
C ASP A 240 -18.03 -10.53 9.46
N SER A 241 -19.28 -10.58 9.02
CA SER A 241 -20.32 -9.60 9.37
C SER A 241 -20.60 -9.58 10.88
N LEU A 242 -20.75 -10.76 11.51
CA LEU A 242 -20.92 -10.88 12.96
C LEU A 242 -19.70 -10.38 13.72
N GLY A 243 -18.49 -10.79 13.33
CA GLY A 243 -17.25 -10.36 13.96
C GLY A 243 -17.04 -8.84 13.87
N LEU A 244 -17.32 -8.25 12.70
CA LEU A 244 -17.29 -6.80 12.48
C LEU A 244 -18.31 -6.08 13.35
N SER A 245 -19.55 -6.57 13.40
CA SER A 245 -20.64 -5.97 14.18
C SER A 245 -20.37 -6.00 15.68
N LEU A 246 -19.91 -7.15 16.20
CA LEU A 246 -19.55 -7.31 17.61
C LEU A 246 -18.37 -6.43 18.00
N GLY A 247 -17.30 -6.43 17.19
CA GLY A 247 -16.13 -5.59 17.43
C GLY A 247 -16.49 -4.11 17.45
N ARG A 248 -17.33 -3.67 16.50
CA ARG A 248 -17.82 -2.29 16.43
C ARG A 248 -18.67 -1.91 17.63
N LEU A 249 -19.64 -2.73 18.02
CA LEU A 249 -20.47 -2.46 19.19
C LEU A 249 -19.62 -2.31 20.45
N PHE A 250 -18.67 -3.21 20.66
CA PHE A 250 -17.76 -3.15 21.79
C PHE A 250 -16.88 -1.88 21.76
N HIS A 251 -16.34 -1.54 20.59
CA HIS A 251 -15.52 -0.33 20.42
C HIS A 251 -16.31 0.96 20.67
N GLU A 252 -17.50 1.08 20.08
CA GLU A 252 -18.36 2.26 20.25
C GLU A 252 -18.83 2.43 21.70
N LEU A 253 -19.05 1.34 22.45
CA LEU A 253 -19.48 1.44 23.85
C LEU A 253 -18.33 1.76 24.79
N ALA A 254 -17.16 1.14 24.61
CA ALA A 254 -16.07 1.16 25.58
C ALA A 254 -14.91 2.10 25.19
N PHE A 255 -14.53 2.18 23.91
CA PHE A 255 -13.30 2.84 23.46
C PHE A 255 -13.52 4.22 22.87
N GLU A 256 -14.74 4.58 22.47
CA GLU A 256 -14.98 5.88 21.84
C GLU A 256 -15.26 7.00 22.87
N PRO A 257 -14.48 8.11 22.86
CA PRO A 257 -14.68 9.20 23.81
C PRO A 257 -16.11 9.77 23.78
N GLY A 258 -16.67 10.03 24.97
CA GLY A 258 -18.02 10.57 25.10
C GLY A 258 -19.15 9.53 25.12
N LYS A 259 -18.84 8.23 25.01
CA LYS A 259 -19.82 7.13 25.07
C LYS A 259 -19.99 6.59 26.51
N PRO A 260 -21.09 5.87 26.82
CA PRO A 260 -21.54 5.64 28.19
C PRO A 260 -20.54 4.92 29.11
N LEU A 261 -19.70 4.04 28.58
CA LEU A 261 -18.74 3.28 29.39
C LEU A 261 -17.34 3.87 29.41
N PHE A 262 -17.00 4.74 28.46
CA PHE A 262 -15.64 5.24 28.26
C PHE A 262 -15.05 5.87 29.53
N ASN A 263 -15.76 6.84 30.14
CA ASN A 263 -15.26 7.55 31.31
C ASN A 263 -15.14 6.64 32.55
N SER A 264 -16.08 5.72 32.73
CA SER A 264 -16.08 4.76 33.83
C SER A 264 -14.92 3.77 33.68
N LEU A 265 -14.73 3.21 32.49
CA LEU A 265 -13.63 2.29 32.19
C LEU A 265 -12.27 2.99 32.27
N ARG A 266 -12.17 4.27 31.86
CA ARG A 266 -10.95 5.07 32.02
C ARG A 266 -10.56 5.24 33.49
N ARG A 267 -11.51 5.54 34.38
CA ARG A 267 -11.26 5.63 35.83
C ARG A 267 -10.87 4.28 36.42
N MET A 268 -11.58 3.22 36.04
CA MET A 268 -11.27 1.86 36.49
C MET A 268 -9.87 1.42 36.03
N ALA A 269 -9.47 1.75 34.80
CA ALA A 269 -8.15 1.39 34.27
C ALA A 269 -7.01 1.93 35.15
N GLY A 270 -7.12 3.17 35.64
CA GLY A 270 -6.13 3.75 36.55
C GLY A 270 -6.02 3.00 37.88
N TRP A 271 -7.16 2.59 38.45
CA TRP A 271 -7.17 1.79 39.68
C TRP A 271 -6.61 0.37 39.47
N ILE A 272 -7.03 -0.29 38.38
CA ILE A 272 -6.58 -1.65 38.05
C ILE A 272 -5.07 -1.66 37.83
N ASP A 273 -4.52 -0.69 37.10
CA ASP A 273 -3.10 -0.64 36.75
C ASP A 273 -2.17 -0.52 37.96
N GLY A 274 -2.61 0.13 39.04
CA GLY A 274 -1.88 0.25 40.31
C GLY A 274 -2.10 -0.89 41.31
N SER A 275 -2.97 -1.85 40.99
CA SER A 275 -3.40 -2.91 41.92
C SER A 275 -2.78 -4.28 41.59
N SER A 276 -2.82 -5.20 42.56
CA SER A 276 -2.48 -6.62 42.34
C SER A 276 -3.42 -7.31 41.34
N SER A 277 -4.61 -6.75 41.09
CA SER A 277 -5.60 -7.26 40.13
C SER A 277 -5.20 -7.05 38.66
N LYS A 278 -4.20 -6.19 38.36
CA LYS A 278 -3.69 -5.94 37.01
C LYS A 278 -3.41 -7.22 36.22
N ARG A 279 -2.78 -8.21 36.86
CA ARG A 279 -2.42 -9.48 36.22
C ARG A 279 -3.66 -10.26 35.77
N HIS A 280 -4.69 -10.33 36.61
CA HIS A 280 -5.93 -11.03 36.30
C HIS A 280 -6.70 -10.34 35.17
N PHE A 281 -6.78 -9.01 35.21
CA PHE A 281 -7.39 -8.22 34.14
C PHE A 281 -6.68 -8.41 32.80
N THR A 282 -5.35 -8.36 32.80
CA THR A 282 -4.54 -8.57 31.59
C THR A 282 -4.71 -9.99 31.03
N SER A 283 -4.72 -11.01 31.89
CA SER A 283 -5.00 -12.39 31.49
C SER A 283 -6.40 -12.55 30.88
N PHE A 284 -7.40 -11.88 31.45
CA PHE A 284 -8.77 -11.89 30.91
C PHE A 284 -8.84 -11.23 29.53
N GLU A 285 -8.21 -10.06 29.35
CA GLU A 285 -8.09 -9.41 28.05
C GLU A 285 -7.46 -10.35 27.02
N TYR A 286 -6.34 -11.00 27.37
CA TYR A 286 -5.64 -11.90 26.45
C TYR A 286 -6.52 -13.06 26.02
N TRP A 287 -7.15 -13.73 26.98
CA TRP A 287 -8.07 -14.83 26.68
C TRP A 287 -9.19 -14.38 25.73
N LEU A 288 -9.85 -13.25 26.03
CA LEU A 288 -10.94 -12.75 25.20
C LEU A 288 -10.46 -12.37 23.79
N LYS A 289 -9.34 -11.64 23.68
CA LYS A 289 -8.84 -11.15 22.39
C LYS A 289 -8.17 -12.25 21.55
N GLU A 290 -7.58 -13.27 22.17
CA GLU A 290 -7.11 -14.46 21.48
C GLU A 290 -8.28 -15.21 20.85
N TRP A 291 -9.36 -15.41 21.60
CA TRP A 291 -10.54 -16.09 21.10
C TRP A 291 -11.26 -15.31 19.99
N LEU A 292 -11.37 -13.98 20.11
CA LEU A 292 -12.07 -13.15 19.12
C LEU A 292 -11.25 -12.78 17.88
N TYR A 293 -9.94 -12.53 18.04
CA TYR A 293 -9.13 -11.85 17.03
C TYR A 293 -7.77 -12.51 16.75
N ASP A 294 -7.50 -13.68 17.32
CA ASP A 294 -6.18 -14.33 17.30
C ASP A 294 -5.06 -13.38 17.79
N CYS A 295 -5.33 -12.64 18.88
CA CYS A 295 -4.44 -11.59 19.37
C CYS A 295 -3.02 -12.09 19.68
N ARG A 296 -2.02 -11.27 19.34
CA ARG A 296 -0.59 -11.54 19.62
C ARG A 296 -0.02 -10.68 20.76
N ARG A 297 -0.90 -10.16 21.62
CA ARG A 297 -0.54 -9.44 22.88
C ARG A 297 0.44 -8.28 22.64
N CYS A 298 0.21 -7.49 21.60
CA CYS A 298 1.14 -6.44 21.21
C CYS A 298 1.18 -5.23 22.16
N GLY A 299 0.17 -5.08 23.02
CA GLY A 299 -0.02 -3.93 23.91
C GLY A 299 -0.40 -2.60 23.24
N ASP A 300 -0.24 -2.52 21.92
CA ASP A 300 -0.49 -1.33 21.10
C ASP A 300 -1.44 -1.71 19.94
N CYS A 301 -2.74 -1.56 20.17
CA CYS A 301 -3.77 -2.32 19.44
C CYS A 301 -4.44 -1.52 18.31
N ALA A 302 -4.18 -1.87 17.06
CA ALA A 302 -4.75 -1.20 15.88
C ALA A 302 -6.02 -1.90 15.32
N LEU A 303 -6.90 -2.43 16.17
CA LEU A 303 -8.08 -3.18 15.69
C LEU A 303 -9.13 -2.26 15.06
N GLY A 304 -9.36 -1.07 15.63
CA GLY A 304 -10.39 -0.14 15.17
C GLY A 304 -10.11 0.37 13.75
N GLU A 305 -8.85 0.68 13.48
CA GLU A 305 -8.32 1.13 12.18
C GLU A 305 -8.37 0.02 11.13
N MET A 306 -8.33 -1.24 11.55
CA MET A 306 -8.20 -2.42 10.68
C MET A 306 -9.49 -3.21 10.54
N GLY A 307 -10.65 -2.57 10.72
CA GLY A 307 -11.95 -3.27 10.58
C GLY A 307 -12.08 -4.47 11.53
N PHE A 308 -11.53 -4.37 12.73
CA PHE A 308 -11.49 -5.41 13.75
C PHE A 308 -10.78 -6.70 13.30
N LEU A 309 -9.72 -6.55 12.51
CA LEU A 309 -8.79 -7.61 12.15
C LEU A 309 -7.40 -7.30 12.72
N CYS A 310 -6.77 -8.29 13.36
CA CYS A 310 -5.47 -8.09 13.97
C CYS A 310 -4.34 -8.16 12.93
N PRO A 311 -3.60 -7.07 12.67
CA PRO A 311 -2.50 -7.07 11.68
C PRO A 311 -1.33 -7.96 12.13
N GLN A 312 -1.14 -8.14 13.44
CA GLN A 312 -0.06 -8.95 14.01
C GLN A 312 -0.29 -10.46 13.85
N SER A 313 -1.53 -10.90 13.65
CA SER A 313 -1.85 -12.33 13.44
C SER A 313 -2.17 -12.65 11.98
N GLN A 314 -2.80 -11.73 11.26
CA GLN A 314 -3.37 -12.03 9.95
C GLN A 314 -2.60 -11.46 8.76
N CYS A 315 -1.62 -10.57 8.97
CA CYS A 315 -0.69 -10.14 7.92
C CYS A 315 0.63 -10.87 8.06
N SER A 316 1.07 -11.60 7.03
CA SER A 316 2.37 -12.29 7.01
C SER A 316 3.58 -11.35 7.14
N LYS A 317 3.38 -10.05 6.85
CA LYS A 317 4.38 -8.99 6.94
C LYS A 317 4.13 -8.02 8.11
N PHE A 318 3.11 -8.26 8.94
CA PHE A 318 2.78 -7.46 10.13
C PHE A 318 2.60 -5.95 9.89
N LEU A 319 2.23 -5.54 8.67
CA LEU A 319 2.18 -4.14 8.27
C LEU A 319 1.01 -3.40 8.95
N LEU A 320 1.29 -2.19 9.46
CA LEU A 320 0.28 -1.29 10.02
C LEU A 320 -0.21 -0.24 8.99
N ASN A 321 0.62 0.11 8.00
CA ASN A 321 0.21 0.99 6.90
C ASN A 321 0.39 0.29 5.55
N GLY A 322 -0.15 -0.92 5.42
CA GLY A 322 -0.18 -1.67 4.16
C GLY A 322 -1.23 -1.15 3.18
N PRO A 323 -1.41 -1.82 2.03
CA PRO A 323 -0.80 -3.10 1.61
C PRO A 323 0.68 -3.02 1.18
N CYS A 324 1.31 -4.16 0.90
CA CYS A 324 2.71 -4.27 0.43
C CYS A 324 2.92 -4.10 -1.10
N GLY A 325 1.89 -4.31 -1.92
CA GLY A 325 2.03 -4.34 -3.39
C GLY A 325 1.96 -5.73 -4.02
N GLY A 326 2.16 -6.80 -3.25
CA GLY A 326 2.31 -8.16 -3.81
C GLY A 326 1.03 -8.97 -3.97
N SER A 327 -0.10 -8.54 -3.40
CA SER A 327 -1.36 -9.30 -3.50
C SER A 327 -1.76 -9.55 -4.95
N ARG A 328 -2.39 -10.70 -5.18
CA ARG A 328 -2.89 -11.09 -6.51
C ARG A 328 -4.18 -11.87 -6.35
N ASP A 329 -5.21 -11.47 -7.10
CA ASP A 329 -6.52 -12.14 -7.13
C ASP A 329 -7.11 -12.30 -5.71
N GLY A 330 -6.88 -11.30 -4.84
CA GLY A 330 -7.32 -11.29 -3.45
C GLY A 330 -6.42 -12.06 -2.47
N TRP A 331 -5.43 -12.81 -2.95
CA TRP A 331 -4.55 -13.65 -2.14
C TRP A 331 -3.28 -12.93 -1.68
N CYS A 332 -2.75 -13.34 -0.53
CA CYS A 332 -1.46 -12.90 -0.01
C CYS A 332 -0.31 -13.46 -0.87
N GLU A 333 0.68 -12.63 -1.20
CA GLU A 333 1.85 -13.05 -1.98
C GLU A 333 2.68 -14.15 -1.32
N VAL A 334 2.69 -14.17 0.02
CA VAL A 334 3.47 -15.16 0.79
C VAL A 334 2.77 -16.52 0.78
N TRP A 335 1.44 -16.53 0.67
CA TRP A 335 0.62 -17.75 0.74
C TRP A 335 -0.49 -17.76 -0.32
N PRO A 336 -0.13 -17.83 -1.62
CA PRO A 336 -1.10 -17.83 -2.71
C PRO A 336 -2.11 -18.98 -2.57
N GLY A 337 -3.40 -18.69 -2.79
CA GLY A 337 -4.48 -19.67 -2.70
C GLY A 337 -4.77 -20.25 -1.29
N ARG A 338 -3.99 -19.85 -0.27
CA ARG A 338 -4.13 -20.37 1.11
C ARG A 338 -4.57 -19.29 2.10
N GLN A 339 -4.12 -18.05 1.93
CA GLN A 339 -4.45 -16.94 2.83
C GLN A 339 -4.91 -15.72 2.02
N GLN A 340 -6.15 -15.29 2.24
CA GLN A 340 -6.65 -14.03 1.68
C GLN A 340 -5.80 -12.87 2.23
N CYS A 341 -5.46 -11.91 1.37
CA CYS A 341 -4.68 -10.75 1.75
C CYS A 341 -5.37 -9.99 2.90
N PHE A 342 -4.62 -9.65 3.93
CA PHE A 342 -5.14 -8.92 5.09
C PHE A 342 -5.83 -7.61 4.67
N TYR A 343 -5.20 -6.81 3.82
CA TYR A 343 -5.74 -5.51 3.41
C TYR A 343 -6.94 -5.61 2.46
N VAL A 344 -7.11 -6.74 1.76
CA VAL A 344 -8.34 -7.03 1.01
C VAL A 344 -9.51 -7.20 1.99
N LYS A 345 -9.34 -8.03 3.02
CA LYS A 345 -10.37 -8.22 4.06
C LYS A 345 -10.69 -6.94 4.84
N VAL A 346 -9.66 -6.16 5.19
CA VAL A 346 -9.84 -4.87 5.86
C VAL A 346 -10.66 -3.92 4.98
N TYR A 347 -10.31 -3.82 3.69
CA TYR A 347 -11.05 -3.00 2.73
C TYR A 347 -12.51 -3.42 2.63
N GLU A 348 -12.79 -4.71 2.40
CA GLU A 348 -14.15 -5.26 2.28
C GLU A 348 -14.99 -4.94 3.53
N ARG A 349 -14.41 -5.11 4.73
CA ARG A 349 -15.09 -4.76 5.99
C ARG A 349 -15.38 -3.27 6.09
N LEU A 350 -14.40 -2.40 5.78
CA LEU A 350 -14.59 -0.95 5.85
C LEU A 350 -15.56 -0.45 4.78
N GLN A 351 -15.55 -1.03 3.58
CA GLN A 351 -16.47 -0.70 2.50
C GLN A 351 -17.91 -1.06 2.85
N SER A 352 -18.15 -2.21 3.49
CA SER A 352 -19.48 -2.58 3.99
C SER A 352 -20.06 -1.57 5.00
N LEU A 353 -19.19 -0.75 5.61
CA LEU A 353 -19.55 0.32 6.54
C LEU A 353 -19.53 1.72 5.89
N GLY A 354 -19.16 1.85 4.61
CA GLY A 354 -18.92 3.13 3.95
C GLY A 354 -17.73 3.92 4.52
N LYS A 355 -16.76 3.24 5.15
CA LYS A 355 -15.61 3.83 5.85
C LYS A 355 -14.26 3.52 5.19
N GLN A 356 -14.23 3.02 3.96
CA GLN A 356 -13.01 2.62 3.26
C GLN A 356 -11.97 3.76 3.14
N GLU A 357 -12.42 5.01 2.99
CA GLU A 357 -11.56 6.20 2.93
C GLU A 357 -10.68 6.41 4.18
N SER A 358 -11.04 5.81 5.32
CA SER A 358 -10.21 5.86 6.53
C SER A 358 -8.83 5.21 6.34
N LEU A 359 -8.68 4.29 5.37
CA LEU A 359 -7.39 3.73 4.97
C LEU A 359 -6.45 4.78 4.33
N GLY A 360 -6.97 5.92 3.88
CA GLY A 360 -6.20 7.07 3.42
C GLY A 360 -5.97 8.14 4.50
N GLY A 361 -6.52 7.93 5.70
CA GLY A 361 -6.42 8.84 6.84
C GLY A 361 -5.03 8.85 7.51
N PRO A 362 -4.92 9.32 8.76
CA PRO A 362 -3.66 9.39 9.49
C PRO A 362 -2.90 8.06 9.49
N ARG A 363 -1.56 8.13 9.40
CA ARG A 363 -0.71 6.95 9.51
C ARG A 363 -0.74 6.39 10.92
N ILE A 364 -0.61 5.08 11.04
CA ILE A 364 -0.40 4.40 12.31
C ILE A 364 1.11 4.41 12.60
N PRO A 365 1.58 4.94 13.74
CA PRO A 365 3.01 4.97 14.05
C PRO A 365 3.56 3.55 14.24
N PRO A 366 4.89 3.40 14.27
CA PRO A 366 5.51 2.13 14.61
C PRO A 366 4.99 1.61 15.95
N ARG A 367 4.78 0.30 16.02
CA ARG A 367 4.37 -0.37 17.25
C ARG A 367 5.35 -0.04 18.37
N ASP A 368 4.84 0.37 19.53
CA ASP A 368 5.67 0.50 20.73
C ASP A 368 5.99 -0.88 21.33
N TRP A 369 7.23 -1.33 21.17
CA TRP A 369 7.71 -2.60 21.72
C TRP A 369 7.84 -2.61 23.23
N THR A 370 7.88 -1.45 23.90
CA THR A 370 7.87 -1.38 25.37
C THR A 370 6.52 -1.82 25.96
N LEU A 371 5.47 -1.85 25.13
CA LEU A 371 4.15 -2.33 25.48
C LEU A 371 3.96 -3.83 25.17
N ASP A 372 4.96 -4.52 24.62
CA ASP A 372 4.84 -5.95 24.34
C ASP A 372 4.42 -6.74 25.59
N SER A 373 3.45 -7.63 25.41
CA SER A 373 2.92 -8.47 26.49
C SER A 373 2.35 -7.66 27.66
N THR A 374 1.92 -6.41 27.42
CA THR A 374 1.08 -5.61 28.34
C THR A 374 -0.37 -5.49 27.84
N SER A 375 -1.28 -5.11 28.75
CA SER A 375 -2.71 -4.92 28.45
C SER A 375 -2.93 -3.76 27.49
N SER A 376 -3.48 -4.03 26.31
CA SER A 376 -3.79 -2.98 25.34
C SER A 376 -4.99 -2.13 25.77
N TRP A 377 -5.92 -2.69 26.55
CA TRP A 377 -7.03 -1.91 27.10
C TRP A 377 -6.54 -0.89 28.13
N LEU A 378 -5.67 -1.29 29.06
CA LEU A 378 -5.09 -0.35 30.01
C LEU A 378 -4.25 0.70 29.29
N ASN A 379 -3.45 0.30 28.31
CA ASN A 379 -2.61 1.25 27.56
C ASN A 379 -3.44 2.28 26.79
N PHE A 380 -4.56 1.87 26.19
CA PHE A 380 -5.51 2.77 25.55
C PHE A 380 -6.06 3.82 26.52
N TYR A 381 -6.69 3.37 27.62
CA TYR A 381 -7.33 4.30 28.58
C TYR A 381 -6.35 5.21 29.31
N LEU A 382 -5.11 4.75 29.50
CA LEU A 382 -4.03 5.50 30.15
C LEU A 382 -3.21 6.35 29.16
N GLY A 383 -3.58 6.36 27.88
CA GLY A 383 -2.91 7.16 26.85
C GLY A 383 -1.46 6.75 26.58
N ARG A 384 -1.12 5.47 26.82
CA ARG A 384 0.23 4.91 26.61
C ARG A 384 0.46 4.46 25.17
N ASP A 385 -0.60 4.04 24.49
CA ASP A 385 -0.55 3.49 23.14
C ASP A 385 -0.57 4.57 22.04
N HIS A 386 -0.61 4.15 20.77
CA HIS A 386 -0.57 5.08 19.63
C HIS A 386 -1.78 6.01 19.48
N HIS A 387 -2.88 5.78 20.20
CA HIS A 387 -4.06 6.65 20.11
C HIS A 387 -3.86 7.97 20.85
N ARG A 388 -2.85 8.05 21.75
CA ARG A 388 -2.50 9.19 22.64
C ARG A 388 -3.63 10.21 22.76
N ILE A 389 -4.68 9.78 23.47
CA ILE A 389 -5.82 10.60 23.84
C ILE A 389 -5.25 11.80 24.62
N GLY A 390 -5.30 12.98 23.98
CA GLY A 390 -4.90 14.24 24.61
C GLY A 390 -5.58 14.46 25.94
#